data_AF-A0A6B3MKW2-F1
#
_entry.id   AF-A0A6B3MKW2-F1
#
_cell.length_a   1.000
_cell.length_b   1.000
_cell.length_c   1.000
_cell.angle_alpha   90.00
_cell.angle_beta   90.00
_cell.angle_gamma   90.00
#
_symmetry.space_group_name_H-M   'P 1'
#
loop_
_entity.id
_entity.type
_entity.pdbx_description
1 polymer ?
#
loop_
_entity_poly.entity_id
_entity_poly.type
_entity_poly.pdbx_seq_one_letter_code
_entity_poly.pdbx_strand_id
1 'polypeptide(L)'
;MNQLEERLQQLAIEAQQHSPKSRGRRLALTRLIQIIQASGRLSRRRYDTPQEVYDEALQETWLYVFKKIDTYQPRAPVINWVNYVLKRRLIDAKKRHTKGVKECSLDAPINSSDRGKVNQSGMTYLDTIPQPEDTPLPSQLIRQCIEEDSDGLFASKHVKGHPKANFRTIALLYLDRKSWKETAVAVGLEPKQWSTVQSFYWRSCKYFADTFKEYLQE
;
A
#
# COMPACT_ATOMS: atom_id res chain seq x y z
N MET A 1 16.41 34.51 16.18
CA MET A 1 15.06 34.60 15.58
C MET A 1 15.13 34.04 14.16
N ASN A 2 14.06 33.41 13.68
CA ASN A 2 14.04 32.76 12.37
C ASN A 2 13.94 33.84 11.27
N GLN A 3 15.05 34.15 10.58
CA GLN A 3 15.10 35.17 9.50
C GLN A 3 14.00 34.98 8.45
N LEU A 4 13.60 33.72 8.21
CA LEU A 4 12.48 33.36 7.35
C LEU A 4 11.13 33.90 7.85
N GLU A 5 10.86 33.80 9.16
CA GLU A 5 9.60 34.23 9.76
C GLU A 5 9.48 35.75 9.77
N GLU A 6 10.57 36.46 10.05
CA GLU A 6 10.65 37.92 9.96
C GLU A 6 10.37 38.41 8.53
N ARG A 7 11.00 37.79 7.53
CA ARG A 7 10.79 38.13 6.11
C ARG A 7 9.33 37.89 5.68
N LEU A 8 8.72 36.81 6.12
CA LEU A 8 7.30 36.53 5.83
C LEU A 8 6.38 37.54 6.51
N GLN A 9 6.69 37.93 7.75
CA GLN A 9 5.93 38.93 8.48
C GLN A 9 6.03 40.31 7.83
N GLN A 10 7.22 40.72 7.37
CA GLN A 10 7.42 41.97 6.62
C GLN A 10 6.56 42.00 5.36
N LEU A 11 6.57 40.93 4.56
CA LEU A 11 5.74 40.82 3.35
C LEU A 11 4.23 40.84 3.67
N ALA A 12 3.82 40.26 4.79
CA ALA A 12 2.43 40.29 5.23
C ALA A 12 2.00 41.73 5.59
N ILE A 13 2.84 42.48 6.31
CA ILE A 13 2.59 43.89 6.67
C ILE A 13 2.61 44.78 5.42
N GLU A 14 3.56 44.59 4.52
CA GLU A 14 3.62 45.28 3.22
C GLU A 14 2.33 45.07 2.41
N ALA A 15 1.81 43.84 2.39
CA ALA A 15 0.55 43.53 1.72
C ALA A 15 -0.66 44.25 2.36
N GLN A 16 -0.66 44.43 3.68
CA GLN A 16 -1.72 45.14 4.42
C GLN A 16 -1.72 46.65 4.17
N GLN A 17 -0.53 47.26 3.99
CA GLN A 17 -0.39 48.70 3.75
C GLN A 17 -0.90 49.12 2.37
N HIS A 18 -1.00 48.18 1.44
CA HIS A 18 -1.44 48.42 0.08
C HIS A 18 -2.94 48.18 -0.11
N SER A 19 -3.59 48.99 -0.96
CA SER A 19 -5.04 48.86 -1.21
C SER A 19 -5.43 47.51 -1.86
N PRO A 20 -6.67 47.02 -1.66
CA PRO A 20 -7.10 45.64 -2.00
C PRO A 20 -6.99 45.23 -3.48
N LYS A 21 -6.66 46.14 -4.39
CA LYS A 21 -6.50 45.87 -5.84
C LYS A 21 -5.18 46.40 -6.42
N SER A 22 -4.32 46.94 -5.58
CA SER A 22 -3.04 47.51 -6.02
C SER A 22 -2.09 46.44 -6.57
N ARG A 23 -1.17 46.88 -7.43
CA ARG A 23 -0.08 46.03 -7.93
C ARG A 23 0.89 45.64 -6.81
N GLY A 24 1.18 46.57 -5.89
CA GLY A 24 2.05 46.34 -4.74
C GLY A 24 1.55 45.21 -3.84
N ARG A 25 0.26 45.21 -3.50
CA ARG A 25 -0.36 44.13 -2.70
C ARG A 25 -0.23 42.76 -3.38
N ARG A 26 -0.51 42.69 -4.69
CA ARG A 26 -0.37 41.44 -5.45
C ARG A 26 1.06 40.91 -5.42
N LEU A 27 2.04 41.79 -5.63
CA LEU A 27 3.45 41.41 -5.63
C LEU A 27 3.91 40.89 -4.27
N ALA A 28 3.56 41.59 -3.18
CA ALA A 28 3.89 41.18 -1.82
C ALA A 28 3.28 39.81 -1.48
N LEU A 29 2.00 39.60 -1.82
CA LEU A 29 1.31 38.33 -1.60
C LEU A 29 1.89 37.18 -2.44
N THR A 30 2.21 37.42 -3.72
CA THR A 30 2.86 36.42 -4.58
C THR A 30 4.21 35.99 -4.00
N ARG A 31 5.05 36.96 -3.59
CA ARG A 31 6.34 36.69 -2.95
C ARG A 31 6.18 35.91 -1.65
N LEU A 32 5.20 36.29 -0.83
CA LEU A 32 4.87 35.59 0.42
C LEU A 32 4.52 34.12 0.17
N ILE A 33 3.66 33.83 -0.81
CA ILE A 33 3.26 32.47 -1.16
C ILE A 33 4.46 31.66 -1.67
N GLN A 34 5.26 32.23 -2.57
CA GLN A 34 6.45 31.57 -3.13
C GLN A 34 7.43 31.16 -2.03
N ILE A 35 7.70 32.05 -1.07
CA ILE A 35 8.60 31.75 0.06
C ILE A 35 8.01 30.66 0.96
N ILE A 36 6.70 30.70 1.23
CA ILE A 36 6.03 29.67 2.03
C ILE A 36 6.10 28.30 1.32
N GLN A 37 5.83 28.24 0.02
CA GLN A 37 5.91 27.01 -0.78
C GLN A 37 7.35 26.46 -0.80
N ALA A 38 8.34 27.31 -1.08
CA ALA A 38 9.75 26.93 -1.09
C ALA A 38 10.25 26.46 0.27
N SER A 39 9.66 26.94 1.37
CA SER A 39 10.06 26.53 2.73
C SER A 39 9.70 25.07 3.06
N GLY A 40 8.73 24.46 2.38
CA GLY A 40 8.25 23.12 2.70
C GLY A 40 7.61 22.96 4.10
N ARG A 41 7.35 24.06 4.81
CA ARG A 41 6.77 24.08 6.18
C ARG A 41 5.24 24.06 6.21
N LEU A 42 4.60 23.88 5.05
CA LEU A 42 3.15 23.66 4.97
C LEU A 42 2.79 22.27 5.49
N SER A 43 1.59 22.16 6.06
CA SER A 43 1.05 20.91 6.56
C SER A 43 1.00 19.90 5.43
N ARG A 44 1.75 18.81 5.57
CA ARG A 44 1.84 17.78 4.54
C ARG A 44 0.51 17.08 4.35
N ARG A 45 0.25 16.66 3.11
CA ARG A 45 -0.84 15.75 2.78
C ARG A 45 -0.71 14.48 3.64
N ARG A 46 -1.80 14.05 4.25
CA ARG A 46 -1.87 12.74 4.91
C ARG A 46 -2.02 11.64 3.86
N TYR A 47 -1.57 10.43 4.17
CA TYR A 47 -1.69 9.29 3.24
C TYR A 47 -3.14 8.97 2.86
N ASP A 48 -4.08 9.22 3.80
CA ASP A 48 -5.52 9.00 3.66
C ASP A 48 -6.25 10.05 2.81
N THR A 49 -5.54 11.07 2.33
CA THR A 49 -6.14 12.21 1.63
C THR A 49 -5.74 12.14 0.16
N PRO A 50 -6.70 11.95 -0.77
CA PRO A 50 -6.39 12.00 -2.20
C PRO A 50 -5.71 13.32 -2.57
N GLN A 51 -4.81 13.28 -3.56
CA GLN A 51 -4.03 14.45 -3.97
C GLN A 51 -4.94 15.62 -4.38
N GLU A 52 -6.01 15.33 -5.11
CA GLU A 52 -6.99 16.32 -5.59
C GLU A 52 -7.64 17.10 -4.44
N VAL A 53 -8.00 16.40 -3.36
CA VAL A 53 -8.60 17.01 -2.15
C VAL A 53 -7.62 17.95 -1.48
N TYR A 54 -6.34 17.58 -1.47
CA TYR A 54 -5.28 18.42 -0.89
C TYR A 54 -5.02 19.67 -1.74
N ASP A 55 -4.97 19.52 -3.07
CA ASP A 55 -4.74 20.62 -3.99
C ASP A 55 -5.89 21.64 -3.97
N GLU A 56 -7.14 21.16 -3.91
CA GLU A 56 -8.32 22.03 -3.73
C GLU A 56 -8.22 22.83 -2.43
N ALA A 57 -7.93 22.17 -1.31
CA ALA A 57 -7.79 22.84 -0.02
C ALA A 57 -6.64 23.85 0.00
N LEU A 58 -5.53 23.55 -0.69
CA LEU A 58 -4.40 24.45 -0.83
C LEU A 58 -4.78 25.69 -1.65
N GLN A 59 -5.47 25.53 -2.78
CA GLN A 59 -5.97 26.65 -3.58
C GLN A 59 -6.93 27.55 -2.78
N GLU A 60 -7.89 26.96 -2.07
CA GLU A 60 -8.80 27.71 -1.21
C GLU A 60 -8.08 28.45 -0.08
N THR A 61 -7.01 27.87 0.45
CA THR A 61 -6.17 28.49 1.47
C THR A 61 -5.50 29.75 0.91
N TRP A 62 -4.92 29.67 -0.29
CA TRP A 62 -4.33 30.85 -0.92
C TRP A 62 -5.35 31.93 -1.19
N LEU A 63 -6.52 31.58 -1.73
CA LEU A 63 -7.62 32.54 -1.93
C LEU A 63 -8.04 33.20 -0.62
N TYR A 64 -8.09 32.44 0.48
CA TYR A 64 -8.36 33.00 1.79
C TYR A 64 -7.26 33.97 2.22
N VAL A 65 -5.99 33.61 2.08
CA VAL A 65 -4.86 34.49 2.40
C VAL A 65 -4.94 35.79 1.58
N PHE A 66 -5.18 35.71 0.27
CA PHE A 66 -5.34 36.89 -0.59
C PHE A 66 -6.47 37.82 -0.11
N LYS A 67 -7.61 37.25 0.29
CA LYS A 67 -8.80 38.01 0.70
C LYS A 67 -8.75 38.51 2.15
N LYS A 68 -8.02 37.83 3.02
CA LYS A 68 -8.06 38.03 4.47
C LYS A 68 -6.69 38.32 5.09
N ILE A 69 -5.69 38.71 4.28
CA ILE A 69 -4.38 39.13 4.81
C ILE A 69 -4.52 40.30 5.82
N ASP A 70 -5.51 41.18 5.67
CA ASP A 70 -5.75 42.29 6.62
C ASP A 70 -6.20 41.82 8.00
N THR A 71 -6.68 40.58 8.11
CA THR A 71 -7.07 39.98 9.40
C THR A 71 -5.90 39.31 10.10
N TYR A 72 -4.76 39.15 9.42
CA TYR A 72 -3.56 38.59 10.02
C TYR A 72 -3.01 39.55 11.09
N GLN A 73 -2.84 39.02 12.29
CA GLN A 73 -2.19 39.73 13.39
C GLN A 73 -0.82 39.09 13.64
N PRO A 74 0.25 39.88 13.88
CA PRO A 74 1.61 39.39 14.09
C PRO A 74 1.83 38.72 15.46
N ARG A 75 0.78 38.13 16.05
CA ARG A 75 0.83 37.36 17.30
C ARG A 75 1.38 35.94 17.10
N ALA A 76 1.36 35.45 15.86
CA ALA A 76 1.85 34.13 15.48
C ALA A 76 2.58 34.18 14.12
N PRO A 77 3.54 33.29 13.87
CA PRO A 77 4.21 33.19 12.57
C PRO A 77 3.21 33.01 11.42
N VAL A 78 3.44 33.68 10.30
CA VAL A 78 2.58 33.62 9.10
C VAL A 78 2.30 32.18 8.66
N ILE A 79 3.33 31.32 8.68
CA ILE A 79 3.19 29.89 8.33
C ILE A 79 2.20 29.17 9.24
N ASN A 80 2.20 29.46 10.56
CA ASN A 80 1.29 28.82 11.50
C ASN A 80 -0.15 29.24 11.25
N TRP A 81 -0.37 30.52 10.93
CA TRP A 81 -1.68 31.03 10.53
C TRP A 81 -2.16 30.37 9.22
N VAL A 82 -1.29 30.28 8.20
CA VAL A 82 -1.61 29.60 6.94
C VAL A 82 -1.91 28.11 7.16
N ASN A 83 -1.12 27.42 8.00
CA ASN A 83 -1.36 26.02 8.36
C ASN A 83 -2.68 25.82 9.12
N TYR A 84 -3.05 26.77 9.99
CA TYR A 84 -4.34 26.75 10.66
C TYR A 84 -5.50 26.83 9.65
N VAL A 85 -5.41 27.75 8.68
CA VAL A 85 -6.40 27.88 7.60
C VAL A 85 -6.43 26.62 6.74
N LEU A 86 -5.26 26.11 6.33
CA LEU A 86 -5.15 24.90 5.51
C LEU A 86 -5.79 23.69 6.18
N LYS A 87 -5.59 23.51 7.49
CA LYS A 87 -6.24 22.43 8.24
C LYS A 87 -7.76 22.52 8.19
N ARG A 88 -8.33 23.73 8.28
CA ARG A 88 -9.78 23.94 8.16
C ARG A 88 -10.27 23.65 6.73
N ARG A 89 -9.56 24.15 5.72
CA ARG A 89 -9.89 23.91 4.30
C ARG A 89 -9.79 22.44 3.91
N LEU A 90 -8.84 21.70 4.47
CA LEU A 90 -8.75 20.25 4.28
C LEU A 90 -9.96 19.51 4.85
N ILE A 91 -10.47 19.93 6.01
CA ILE A 91 -11.69 19.34 6.59
C ILE A 91 -12.90 19.63 5.69
N ASP A 92 -13.02 20.86 5.17
CA ASP A 92 -14.11 21.25 4.28
C ASP A 92 -14.04 20.51 2.95
N ALA A 93 -12.85 20.42 2.33
CA ALA A 93 -12.61 19.68 1.11
C ALA A 93 -12.91 18.19 1.29
N LYS A 94 -12.38 17.55 2.35
CA LYS A 94 -12.72 16.16 2.68
C LYS A 94 -14.23 15.95 2.77
N LYS A 95 -14.95 16.83 3.48
CA LYS A 95 -16.41 16.76 3.58
C LYS A 95 -17.12 16.91 2.25
N ARG A 96 -16.61 17.71 1.31
CA ARG A 96 -17.20 17.83 -0.04
C ARG A 96 -17.02 16.56 -0.85
N HIS A 97 -15.83 15.98 -0.80
CA HIS A 97 -15.49 14.75 -1.51
C HIS A 97 -16.12 13.49 -0.89
N THR A 98 -16.41 13.49 0.41
CA THR A 98 -17.15 12.39 1.05
C THR A 98 -18.66 12.59 1.04
N LYS A 99 -19.17 13.79 0.75
CA LYS A 99 -20.61 14.05 0.57
C LYS A 99 -21.07 13.47 -0.77
N GLY A 100 -21.50 12.20 -0.73
CA GLY A 100 -22.08 11.50 -1.88
C GLY A 100 -21.36 10.19 -2.20
N VAL A 101 -20.10 10.07 -1.81
CA VAL A 101 -19.37 8.81 -1.81
C VAL A 101 -19.72 8.08 -0.50
N LYS A 102 -20.74 7.22 -0.54
CA LYS A 102 -20.77 6.12 0.43
C LYS A 102 -19.49 5.33 0.18
N GLU A 103 -18.59 5.29 1.15
CA GLU A 103 -17.53 4.29 1.20
C GLU A 103 -18.23 2.93 1.26
N CYS A 104 -18.54 2.36 0.10
CA CYS A 104 -19.09 1.02 -0.01
C CYS A 104 -17.89 0.07 0.09
N SER A 105 -17.99 -0.93 0.97
CA SER A 105 -17.05 -2.05 0.91
C SER A 105 -17.03 -2.60 -0.51
N LEU A 106 -15.87 -3.05 -0.98
CA LEU A 106 -15.79 -3.76 -2.26
C LEU A 106 -16.58 -5.07 -2.20
N ASP A 107 -16.76 -5.64 -1.00
CA ASP A 107 -17.62 -6.79 -0.71
C ASP A 107 -19.11 -6.42 -0.65
N ALA A 108 -19.44 -5.13 -0.67
CA ALA A 108 -20.84 -4.73 -0.68
C ALA A 108 -21.44 -5.12 -2.05
N PRO A 109 -22.63 -5.74 -2.06
CA PRO A 109 -23.30 -6.05 -3.31
C PRO A 109 -23.50 -4.77 -4.11
N ILE A 110 -23.27 -4.85 -5.43
CA ILE A 110 -23.46 -3.75 -6.38
C ILE A 110 -24.96 -3.50 -6.53
N ASN A 111 -25.55 -2.87 -5.51
CA ASN A 111 -26.88 -2.31 -5.56
C ASN A 111 -26.69 -0.80 -5.69
N SER A 112 -26.50 -0.35 -6.94
CA SER A 112 -26.37 1.07 -7.22
C SER A 112 -27.63 1.79 -6.75
N SER A 113 -27.39 2.86 -6.01
CA SER A 113 -28.32 3.84 -5.49
C SER A 113 -29.11 4.63 -6.55
N ASP A 114 -29.50 4.01 -7.66
CA ASP A 114 -30.38 4.62 -8.66
C ASP A 114 -31.57 3.70 -8.96
N ARG A 115 -32.73 4.16 -8.51
CA ARG A 115 -34.09 3.78 -8.93
C ARG A 115 -34.23 2.44 -9.67
N GLY A 116 -34.57 1.39 -8.92
CA GLY A 116 -35.60 0.43 -9.35
C GLY A 116 -35.18 -0.78 -10.20
N LYS A 117 -33.89 -1.12 -10.32
CA LYS A 117 -33.50 -2.44 -10.86
C LYS A 117 -32.55 -3.15 -9.89
N VAL A 118 -33.12 -4.12 -9.16
CA VAL A 118 -32.37 -5.07 -8.35
C VAL A 118 -31.65 -6.01 -9.32
N ASN A 119 -30.33 -5.87 -9.43
CA ASN A 119 -29.52 -6.89 -10.09
C ASN A 119 -29.53 -8.13 -9.20
N GLN A 120 -30.19 -9.20 -9.65
CA GLN A 120 -30.34 -10.47 -8.91
C GLN A 120 -29.03 -11.25 -8.73
N SER A 121 -27.90 -10.72 -9.20
CA SER A 121 -26.66 -11.49 -9.33
C SER A 121 -25.82 -11.53 -8.05
N GLY A 122 -26.10 -10.70 -7.03
CA GLY A 122 -25.29 -10.65 -5.80
C GLY A 122 -23.83 -10.24 -6.00
N MET A 123 -23.45 -9.85 -7.22
CA MET A 123 -22.08 -9.50 -7.61
C MET A 123 -21.60 -8.28 -6.82
N THR A 124 -20.34 -8.36 -6.41
CA THR A 124 -19.62 -7.33 -5.66
C THR A 124 -18.63 -6.61 -6.57
N TYR A 125 -18.10 -5.47 -6.14
CA TYR A 125 -17.07 -4.78 -6.91
C TYR A 125 -15.77 -5.59 -6.99
N LEU A 126 -15.51 -6.51 -6.05
CA LEU A 126 -14.37 -7.43 -6.13
C LEU A 126 -14.45 -8.36 -7.34
N ASP A 127 -15.66 -8.83 -7.67
CA ASP A 127 -15.86 -9.76 -8.78
C ASP A 127 -15.62 -9.12 -10.15
N THR A 128 -15.54 -7.78 -10.20
CA THR A 128 -15.24 -7.02 -11.42
C THR A 128 -13.75 -6.73 -11.62
N ILE A 129 -12.91 -6.99 -10.60
CA ILE A 129 -11.47 -6.80 -10.72
C ILE A 129 -10.91 -7.95 -11.56
N PRO A 130 -10.23 -7.68 -12.69
CA PRO A 130 -9.58 -8.72 -13.48
C PRO A 130 -8.61 -9.49 -12.59
N GLN A 131 -8.88 -10.77 -12.37
CA GLN A 131 -7.91 -11.66 -11.74
C GLN A 131 -6.74 -11.78 -12.72
N PRO A 132 -5.48 -11.70 -12.26
CA PRO A 132 -4.36 -11.99 -13.12
C PRO A 132 -4.56 -13.39 -13.71
N GLU A 133 -4.42 -13.50 -15.04
CA GLU A 133 -4.46 -14.75 -15.81
C GLU A 133 -3.67 -15.84 -15.08
N ASP A 134 -4.13 -17.10 -15.20
CA ASP A 134 -3.66 -18.35 -14.58
C ASP A 134 -2.14 -18.58 -14.74
N THR A 135 -1.33 -17.69 -14.17
CA THR A 135 0.11 -17.87 -14.04
C THR A 135 0.26 -18.76 -12.82
N PRO A 136 0.65 -20.03 -13.01
CA PRO A 136 0.77 -20.95 -11.89
C PRO A 136 1.72 -20.34 -10.87
N LEU A 137 1.27 -20.31 -9.62
CA LEU A 137 2.09 -19.83 -8.52
C LEU A 137 3.40 -20.64 -8.51
N PRO A 138 4.54 -20.05 -8.12
CA PRO A 138 5.80 -20.79 -7.99
C PRO A 138 5.67 -22.07 -7.14
N SER A 139 4.78 -22.08 -6.15
CA SER A 139 4.46 -23.25 -5.35
C SER A 139 3.74 -24.36 -6.12
N GLN A 140 2.90 -24.01 -7.09
CA GLN A 140 2.22 -24.97 -7.98
C GLN A 140 3.21 -25.59 -8.97
N LEU A 141 4.10 -24.78 -9.55
CA LEU A 141 5.18 -25.26 -10.42
C LEU A 141 6.12 -26.22 -9.68
N ILE A 142 6.54 -25.89 -8.46
CA ILE A 142 7.37 -26.79 -7.63
C ILE A 142 6.63 -28.10 -7.32
N ARG A 143 5.34 -28.05 -6.99
CA ARG A 143 4.55 -29.26 -6.74
C ARG A 143 4.51 -30.13 -7.99
N GLN A 144 4.21 -29.55 -9.15
CA GLN A 144 4.12 -30.27 -10.42
C GLN A 144 5.46 -30.91 -10.80
N CYS A 145 6.57 -30.19 -10.65
CA CYS A 145 7.93 -30.70 -10.86
C CYS A 145 8.22 -31.95 -10.02
N ILE A 146 7.82 -31.94 -8.74
CA ILE A 146 8.00 -33.09 -7.83
C ILE A 146 7.05 -34.25 -8.19
N GLU A 147 5.84 -33.95 -8.68
CA GLU A 147 4.84 -34.95 -9.05
C GLU A 147 5.20 -35.66 -10.36
N GLU A 148 5.64 -34.93 -11.39
CA GLU A 148 6.03 -35.47 -12.69
C GLU A 148 7.29 -36.33 -12.58
N ASP A 149 8.31 -35.87 -11.82
CA ASP A 149 9.54 -36.63 -11.53
C ASP A 149 10.11 -37.31 -12.79
N SER A 150 10.19 -36.54 -13.90
CA SER A 150 10.42 -37.06 -15.26
C SER A 150 11.66 -37.93 -15.38
N ASP A 151 12.69 -37.66 -14.57
CA ASP A 151 13.96 -38.40 -14.55
C ASP A 151 14.11 -39.34 -13.34
N GLY A 152 13.07 -39.47 -12.51
CA GLY A 152 13.15 -40.21 -11.24
C GLY A 152 14.16 -39.60 -10.24
N LEU A 153 14.60 -38.37 -10.49
CA LEU A 153 15.67 -37.69 -9.77
C LEU A 153 15.28 -37.49 -8.30
N PHE A 154 14.02 -37.15 -8.02
CA PHE A 154 13.52 -36.92 -6.66
C PHE A 154 13.23 -38.22 -5.92
N ALA A 155 12.84 -39.28 -6.64
CA ALA A 155 12.66 -40.61 -6.07
C ALA A 155 13.99 -41.35 -5.81
N SER A 156 15.06 -41.02 -6.55
CA SER A 156 16.38 -41.66 -6.44
C SER A 156 17.03 -41.49 -5.06
N LYS A 157 16.80 -40.34 -4.42
CA LYS A 157 17.40 -39.99 -3.12
C LYS A 157 16.43 -40.37 -2.01
N HIS A 158 16.86 -41.27 -1.13
CA HIS A 158 16.04 -41.75 -0.02
C HIS A 158 16.82 -41.85 1.29
N VAL A 159 16.10 -41.94 2.41
CA VAL A 159 16.69 -42.24 3.71
C VAL A 159 17.35 -43.63 3.66
N LYS A 160 18.56 -43.75 4.23
CA LYS A 160 19.34 -45.00 4.21
C LYS A 160 18.53 -46.17 4.77
N GLY A 161 18.39 -47.24 4.00
CA GLY A 161 17.62 -48.44 4.37
C GLY A 161 16.10 -48.32 4.17
N HIS A 162 15.59 -47.16 3.75
CA HIS A 162 14.15 -46.92 3.56
C HIS A 162 13.87 -46.32 2.17
N PRO A 163 13.75 -47.14 1.11
CA PRO A 163 13.52 -46.65 -0.26
C PRO A 163 12.16 -45.94 -0.43
N LYS A 164 11.18 -46.26 0.43
CA LYS A 164 9.88 -45.56 0.48
C LYS A 164 9.96 -44.16 1.09
N ALA A 165 11.04 -43.85 1.81
CA ALA A 165 11.31 -42.53 2.37
C ALA A 165 12.20 -41.71 1.43
N ASN A 166 11.75 -41.59 0.17
CA ASN A 166 12.41 -40.76 -0.83
C ASN A 166 11.96 -39.29 -0.74
N PHE A 167 12.72 -38.40 -1.37
CA PHE A 167 12.44 -36.97 -1.30
C PHE A 167 11.09 -36.61 -1.90
N ARG A 168 10.71 -37.21 -3.04
CA ARG A 168 9.39 -36.99 -3.66
C ARG A 168 8.24 -37.23 -2.70
N THR A 169 8.19 -38.41 -2.07
CA THR A 169 7.10 -38.77 -1.15
C THR A 169 7.09 -37.85 0.07
N ILE A 170 8.25 -37.54 0.66
CA ILE A 170 8.34 -36.67 1.84
C ILE A 170 7.91 -35.24 1.49
N ALA A 171 8.32 -34.72 0.34
CA ALA A 171 8.01 -33.37 -0.10
C ALA A 171 6.52 -33.18 -0.39
N LEU A 172 5.88 -34.15 -1.07
CA LEU A 172 4.43 -34.10 -1.31
C LEU A 172 3.62 -34.13 -0.02
N LEU A 173 3.98 -34.99 0.92
CA LEU A 173 3.32 -35.04 2.24
C LEU A 173 3.48 -33.73 3.02
N TYR A 174 4.64 -33.08 2.90
CA TYR A 174 4.88 -31.76 3.50
C TYR A 174 4.04 -30.65 2.83
N LEU A 175 3.94 -30.66 1.50
CA LEU A 175 3.09 -29.74 0.73
C LEU A 175 1.59 -29.95 1.02
N ASP A 176 1.18 -31.17 1.39
CA ASP A 176 -0.15 -31.52 1.88
C ASP A 176 -0.38 -31.15 3.36
N ARG A 177 0.56 -30.40 3.97
CA ARG A 177 0.52 -29.92 5.37
C ARG A 177 0.49 -31.04 6.42
N LYS A 178 0.97 -32.24 6.10
CA LYS A 178 1.12 -33.29 7.12
C LYS A 178 2.26 -32.96 8.07
N SER A 179 2.12 -33.38 9.33
CA SER A 179 3.18 -33.24 10.32
C SER A 179 4.37 -34.16 10.01
N TRP A 180 5.56 -33.84 10.52
CA TRP A 180 6.74 -34.69 10.37
C TRP A 180 6.56 -36.08 10.99
N LYS A 181 5.75 -36.20 12.04
CA LYS A 181 5.44 -37.49 12.69
C LYS A 181 4.56 -38.36 11.79
N GLU A 182 3.51 -37.79 11.20
CA GLU A 182 2.65 -38.49 10.24
C GLU A 182 3.42 -38.85 8.97
N THR A 183 4.29 -37.95 8.51
CA THR A 183 5.15 -38.19 7.35
C THR A 183 6.09 -39.37 7.60
N ALA A 184 6.72 -39.45 8.78
CA ALA A 184 7.56 -40.59 9.16
C ALA A 184 6.80 -41.92 9.10
N VAL A 185 5.60 -41.98 9.66
CA VAL A 185 4.76 -43.18 9.62
C VAL A 185 4.37 -43.53 8.17
N ALA A 186 3.98 -42.54 7.37
CA ALA A 186 3.56 -42.74 5.99
C ALA A 186 4.68 -43.32 5.10
N VAL A 187 5.94 -42.99 5.39
CA VAL A 187 7.10 -43.50 4.64
C VAL A 187 7.72 -44.77 5.24
N GLY A 188 7.10 -45.36 6.26
CA GLY A 188 7.54 -46.62 6.89
C GLY A 188 8.66 -46.46 7.92
N LEU A 189 8.74 -45.30 8.57
CA LEU A 189 9.62 -45.01 9.72
C LEU A 189 8.80 -44.94 11.01
N GLU A 190 9.46 -45.15 12.15
CA GLU A 190 8.80 -44.99 13.45
C GLU A 190 8.54 -43.50 13.75
N PRO A 191 7.45 -43.14 14.46
CA PRO A 191 7.13 -41.74 14.77
C PRO A 191 8.26 -40.97 15.47
N LYS A 192 9.09 -41.66 16.26
CA LYS A 192 10.26 -41.08 16.95
C LYS A 192 11.39 -40.65 16.00
N GLN A 193 11.37 -41.13 14.75
CA GLN A 193 12.36 -40.81 13.72
C GLN A 193 11.99 -39.59 12.87
N TRP A 194 10.96 -38.82 13.26
CA TRP A 194 10.54 -37.59 12.58
C TRP A 194 11.69 -36.60 12.33
N SER A 195 12.65 -36.49 13.26
CA SER A 195 13.83 -35.62 13.13
C SER A 195 14.77 -36.06 12.01
N THR A 196 14.83 -37.37 11.73
CA THR A 196 15.62 -37.94 10.62
C THR A 196 14.98 -37.58 9.28
N VAL A 197 13.66 -37.69 9.18
CA VAL A 197 12.87 -37.30 7.99
C VAL A 197 13.04 -35.80 7.71
N GLN A 198 12.86 -34.95 8.73
CA GLN A 198 13.02 -33.51 8.59
C GLN A 198 14.46 -33.13 8.18
N SER A 199 15.48 -33.72 8.82
CA SER A 199 16.88 -33.45 8.48
C SER A 199 17.24 -33.95 7.07
N PHE A 200 16.65 -35.05 6.63
CA PHE A 200 16.78 -35.53 5.26
C PHE A 200 16.11 -34.59 4.26
N TYR A 201 14.89 -34.13 4.55
CA TYR A 201 14.16 -33.17 3.72
C TYR A 201 14.96 -31.89 3.50
N TRP A 202 15.42 -31.22 4.57
CA TRP A 202 16.17 -29.97 4.43
C TRP A 202 17.47 -30.12 3.66
N ARG A 203 18.19 -31.23 3.85
CA ARG A 203 19.41 -31.52 3.08
C ARG A 203 19.10 -31.77 1.61
N SER A 204 17.98 -32.44 1.33
CA SER A 204 17.53 -32.72 -0.04
C SER A 204 17.03 -31.45 -0.74
N CYS A 205 16.31 -30.56 -0.04
CA CYS A 205 15.94 -29.24 -0.57
C CYS A 205 17.16 -28.42 -1.00
N LYS A 206 18.24 -28.46 -0.20
CA LYS A 206 19.50 -27.78 -0.57
C LYS A 206 20.17 -28.44 -1.78
N TYR A 207 20.11 -29.77 -1.86
CA TYR A 207 20.71 -30.52 -2.96
C TYR A 207 19.98 -30.29 -4.29
N PHE A 208 18.65 -30.23 -4.27
CA PHE A 208 17.81 -29.99 -5.45
C PHE A 208 17.53 -28.51 -5.73
N ALA A 209 18.17 -27.59 -4.99
CA ALA A 209 17.89 -26.17 -5.09
C ALA A 209 18.15 -25.62 -6.50
N ASP A 210 19.20 -26.09 -7.18
CA ASP A 210 19.54 -25.63 -8.52
C ASP A 210 18.58 -26.21 -9.56
N THR A 211 18.17 -27.47 -9.42
CA THR A 211 17.11 -28.07 -10.24
C THR A 211 15.81 -27.28 -10.13
N PHE A 212 15.37 -26.92 -8.91
CA PHE A 212 14.17 -26.11 -8.74
C PHE A 212 14.29 -24.69 -9.33
N LYS A 213 15.50 -24.12 -9.38
CA LYS A 213 15.69 -22.82 -10.03
C LYS A 213 15.56 -22.91 -11.54
N GLU A 214 16.07 -23.96 -12.16
CA GLU A 214 15.92 -24.21 -13.60
C GLU A 214 14.43 -24.32 -13.96
N TYR A 215 13.67 -25.12 -13.22
CA TYR A 215 12.21 -25.27 -13.42
C TYR A 215 11.37 -24.01 -13.13
N LEU A 216 11.90 -23.03 -12.39
CA LEU A 216 11.21 -21.77 -12.08
C LEU A 216 11.63 -20.63 -13.04
N GLN A 217 12.61 -20.86 -13.91
CA GLN A 217 13.13 -19.89 -14.87
C GLN A 217 12.64 -20.13 -16.31
N GLU A 218 12.04 -21.29 -16.59
CA GLU A 218 11.20 -21.55 -17.78
C GLU A 218 9.77 -21.04 -17.57
#